data_AF-A0A3N2FG08-F1
#
_entry.id   AF-A0A3N2FG08-F1
#
_cell.length_a   1.000
_cell.length_b   1.000
_cell.length_c   1.000
_cell.angle_alpha   90.00
_cell.angle_beta   90.00
_cell.angle_gamma   90.00
#
_symmetry.space_group_name_H-M   'P 1'
#
loop_
_entity.id
_entity.type
_entity.pdbx_description
1 polymer ?
#
loop_
_entity_poly.entity_id
_entity_poly.type
_entity_poly.pdbx_seq_one_letter_code
_entity_poly.pdbx_strand_id
1 'polypeptide(L)' 'MTVVIALAGVVALAALTLGGMNLFQAVTGKRLSKKPSTRSDAVMRRQSAIAGAVLVVLGVLLAVLLAMILAIQ' A
#
# COMPACT_ATOMS: atom_id res chain seq x y z
N MET A 1 -16.10 18.74 -6.51
CA MET A 1 -16.32 17.28 -6.33
C MET A 1 -15.28 16.45 -7.08
N THR A 2 -15.05 16.71 -8.37
CA THR A 2 -14.03 16.08 -9.22
C THR A 2 -12.59 16.11 -8.68
N VAL A 3 -12.14 17.25 -8.11
CA VAL A 3 -10.78 17.36 -7.53
C VAL A 3 -10.57 16.39 -6.36
N VAL A 4 -11.57 16.21 -5.49
CA VAL A 4 -11.48 15.31 -4.33
C VAL A 4 -11.42 13.85 -4.79
N ILE A 5 -12.20 13.48 -5.81
CA ILE A 5 -12.20 12.14 -6.41
C ILE A 5 -10.83 11.84 -7.03
N ALA A 6 -10.25 12.78 -7.77
CA ALA A 6 -8.93 12.62 -8.36
C ALA A 6 -7.84 12.40 -7.30
N LEU A 7 -7.85 13.20 -6.24
CA LEU A 7 -6.89 13.06 -5.13
C LEU A 7 -7.05 11.71 -4.41
N ALA A 8 -8.28 11.29 -4.11
CA ALA A 8 -8.54 10.00 -3.49
C ALA A 8 -8.10 8.82 -4.38
N GLY A 9 -8.26 8.93 -5.70
CA GLY A 9 -7.72 7.95 -6.66
C GLY A 9 -6.20 7.86 -6.63
N VAL A 10 -5.49 8.99 -6.58
CA VAL A 10 -4.02 9.02 -6.44
C VAL A 10 -3.58 8.37 -5.12
N VAL A 11 -4.26 8.66 -4.01
CA VAL A 11 -3.95 8.06 -2.71
C VAL A 11 -4.19 6.55 -2.72
N ALA A 12 -5.29 6.08 -3.31
CA ALA A 12 -5.58 4.65 -3.45
C ALA A 12 -4.49 3.94 -4.25
N LEU A 13 -4.08 4.52 -5.38
CA LEU A 13 -3.01 3.98 -6.22
C LEU A 13 -1.66 3.94 -5.48
N ALA A 14 -1.32 5.00 -4.74
CA ALA A 14 -0.10 5.06 -3.94
C ALA A 14 -0.12 3.99 -2.82
N ALA A 15 -1.25 3.81 -2.13
CA ALA A 15 -1.41 2.79 -1.09
C ALA A 15 -1.24 1.37 -1.65
N LEU A 16 -1.86 1.06 -2.79
CA LEU A 16 -1.71 -0.24 -3.45
C LEU A 16 -0.26 -0.49 -3.88
N THR A 17 0.40 0.53 -4.44
CA THR A 17 1.80 0.43 -4.88
C THR A 17 2.73 0.18 -3.70
N LEU A 18 2.63 0.99 -2.63
CA LEU A 18 3.43 0.83 -1.41
C LEU A 18 3.12 -0.50 -0.69
N GLY A 19 1.85 -0.91 -0.69
CA GLY A 19 1.41 -2.18 -0.16
C GLY A 19 2.07 -3.35 -0.89
N GLY A 20 2.05 -3.33 -2.22
CA GLY A 20 2.70 -4.32 -3.07
C GLY A 20 4.22 -4.37 -2.87
N MET A 21 4.88 -3.22 -2.77
CA MET A 21 6.32 -3.15 -2.48
C MET A 21 6.66 -3.78 -1.12
N ASN A 22 5.84 -3.55 -0.09
CA ASN A 22 6.03 -4.14 1.23
C ASN A 22 5.77 -5.65 1.23
N LEU A 23 4.73 -6.13 0.54
CA LEU A 23 4.51 -7.56 0.36
C LEU A 23 5.66 -8.23 -0.40
N PHE A 24 6.20 -7.58 -1.44
CA PHE A 24 7.36 -8.09 -2.17
C PHE A 24 8.59 -8.25 -1.26
N GLN A 25 8.88 -7.27 -0.40
CA GLN A 25 9.97 -7.37 0.58
C GLN A 25 9.73 -8.50 1.60
N ALA A 26 8.48 -8.72 2.00
CA ALA A 26 8.12 -9.79 2.91
C ALA A 26 8.32 -11.18 2.29
N VAL A 27 7.90 -11.36 1.03
CA VAL A 27 7.98 -12.63 0.29
C VAL A 27 9.41 -12.94 -0.13
N THR A 28 10.09 -11.98 -0.77
CA THR A 28 11.45 -12.21 -1.30
C THR A 28 12.54 -12.09 -0.24
N GLY A 29 12.23 -11.42 0.88
CA GLY A 29 13.22 -11.06 1.88
C GLY A 29 14.27 -10.06 1.40
N LYS A 30 14.14 -9.52 0.18
CA LYS A 30 15.06 -8.50 -0.34
C LYS A 30 14.65 -7.14 0.18
N ARG A 31 15.61 -6.37 0.69
CA ARG A 31 15.42 -4.98 1.07
C ARG A 31 15.38 -4.11 -0.18
N LEU A 32 14.37 -3.25 -0.29
CA LEU A 32 14.32 -2.23 -1.34
C LEU A 32 15.18 -1.00 -1.00
N SER A 33 15.40 -0.76 0.30
CA SER A 33 16.28 0.31 0.77
C SER A 33 17.72 -0.16 0.88
N LYS A 34 18.67 0.66 0.38
CA LYS A 34 20.11 0.45 0.53
C LYS A 34 20.67 0.98 1.86
N LYS A 35 19.83 1.59 2.71
CA LYS A 35 20.28 2.15 3.99
C LYS A 35 20.64 1.03 4.97
N PRO A 36 21.77 1.14 5.69
CA PRO A 36 22.10 0.19 6.75
C PRO A 36 20.98 0.13 7.77
N SER A 37 20.65 -1.06 8.25
CA SER A 37 19.59 -1.28 9.23
C SER A 37 20.07 -2.24 10.30
N THR A 38 19.86 -1.87 11.57
CA THR A 38 20.12 -2.73 12.73
C THR A 38 19.02 -3.77 12.94
N ARG A 39 17.92 -3.70 12.17
CA ARG A 39 16.75 -4.56 12.31
C ARG A 39 17.02 -5.89 11.63
N SER A 40 16.76 -7.01 12.32
CA SER A 40 16.92 -8.35 11.74
C SER A 40 15.99 -8.58 10.55
N ASP A 41 16.40 -9.47 9.63
CA ASP A 41 15.63 -9.78 8.43
C ASP A 41 14.27 -10.42 8.75
N ALA A 42 14.19 -11.22 9.81
CA ALA A 42 12.93 -11.80 10.28
C ALA A 42 11.95 -10.72 10.75
N VAL A 43 12.43 -9.72 11.50
CA VAL A 43 11.59 -8.60 11.97
C VAL A 43 11.17 -7.73 10.79
N MET A 44 12.08 -7.46 9.85
CA MET A 44 11.76 -6.73 8.63
C MET A 44 10.64 -7.44 7.84
N ARG A 45 10.77 -8.75 7.55
CA ARG A 45 9.76 -9.49 6.79
C ARG A 45 8.39 -9.43 7.44
N ARG A 46 8.30 -9.60 8.76
CA ARG A 46 7.03 -9.49 9.50
C ARG A 46 6.41 -8.11 9.38
N GLN A 47 7.20 -7.06 9.59
CA GLN A 47 6.69 -5.69 9.52
C GLN A 47 6.30 -5.29 8.10
N SER A 48 7.08 -5.70 7.09
CA SER A 48 6.73 -5.51 5.68
C SER A 48 5.48 -6.30 5.30
N ALA A 49 5.26 -7.51 5.83
CA ALA A 49 4.03 -8.26 5.58
C ALA A 49 2.81 -7.53 6.15
N ILE A 50 2.90 -7.06 7.40
CA ILE A 50 1.82 -6.33 8.08
C ILE A 50 1.53 -5.02 7.36
N ALA A 51 2.56 -4.20 7.11
CA ALA A 51 2.41 -2.92 6.42
C ALA A 51 1.86 -3.12 5.00
N GLY A 52 2.34 -4.14 4.29
CA GLY A 52 1.87 -4.52 2.97
C GLY A 52 0.39 -4.86 2.95
N ALA A 53 -0.04 -5.77 3.83
CA ALA A 53 -1.44 -6.18 3.94
C ALA A 53 -2.35 -5.00 4.30
N VAL A 54 -1.98 -4.19 5.29
CA VAL A 54 -2.78 -3.03 5.74
C VAL A 54 -2.94 -2.01 4.62
N LEU A 55 -1.87 -1.65 3.92
CA LEU A 55 -1.92 -0.68 2.82
C LEU A 55 -2.73 -1.19 1.63
N VAL A 56 -2.63 -2.47 1.29
CA VAL A 56 -3.46 -3.07 0.23
C VAL A 56 -4.93 -3.02 0.61
N VAL A 57 -5.29 -3.44 1.82
CA VAL A 57 -6.68 -3.42 2.28
C VAL A 57 -7.25 -2.00 2.25
N LEU A 58 -6.51 -1.01 2.79
CA LEU A 58 -6.94 0.39 2.75
C LEU A 58 -7.06 0.93 1.33
N GLY A 59 -6.09 0.61 0.45
CA GLY A 59 -6.12 1.01 -0.95
C GLY A 59 -7.33 0.43 -1.70
N VAL A 60 -7.66 -0.84 -1.46
CA VAL A 60 -8.85 -1.49 -2.04
C VAL A 60 -10.13 -0.86 -1.51
N LEU A 61 -10.26 -0.65 -0.20
CA LEU A 61 -11.46 -0.03 0.39
C LEU A 61 -11.69 1.38 -0.17
N LEU A 62 -10.61 2.17 -0.29
CA LEU A 62 -10.69 3.51 -0.87
C LEU A 62 -11.06 3.47 -2.35
N ALA A 63 -10.51 2.54 -3.13
CA ALA A 63 -10.85 2.36 -4.54
C ALA A 63 -12.31 1.93 -4.74
N VAL A 64 -12.82 1.03 -3.90
CA VAL A 64 -14.23 0.61 -3.91
C VAL A 64 -15.15 1.78 -3.57
N LEU A 65 -14.83 2.55 -2.53
CA LEU A 65 -15.58 3.75 -2.17
C LEU A 65 -15.62 4.75 -3.33
N LEU A 66 -14.48 4.96 -3.99
CA LEU A 66 -14.38 5.84 -5.15
C LEU A 66 -15.25 5.37 -6.31
N ALA A 67 -15.23 4.06 -6.60
CA ALA A 67 -16.03 3.45 -7.65
C ALA A 67 -17.54 3.59 -7.36
N MET A 68 -17.96 3.43 -6.10
CA MET A 68 -19.35 3.67 -5.69
C MET A 68 -19.76 5.13 -5.88
N ILE A 69 -18.91 6.08 -5.50
CA ILE A 69 -19.19 7.52 -5.69
C ILE A 69 -19.33 7.84 -7.18
N LEU A 70 -18.45 7.30 -8.03
CA LEU A 70 -18.51 7.49 -9.49
C LEU A 70 -19.76 6.85 -10.13
N ALA A 71 -20.27 5.75 -9.57
CA ALA A 71 -21.45 5.07 -10.09
C ALA A 71 -22.79 5.77 -9.73
N ILE A 72 -22.78 6.66 -8.74
CA ILE A 72 -23.99 7.36 -8.23
C ILE A 72 -24.07 8.81 -8.77
N GLN A 73 -22.97 9.32 -9.34
CA GLN A 73 -22.91 10.65 -9.97
C GLN A 73 -23.44 10.63 -11.40
#